data_AF-A0A2R6FAU0-F1
#
_entry.id   AF-A0A2R6FAU0-F1
#
_cell.length_a   1.000
_cell.length_b   1.000
_cell.length_c   1.000
_cell.angle_alpha   90.00
_cell.angle_beta   90.00
_cell.angle_gamma   90.00
#
_symmetry.space_group_name_H-M   'P 1'
#
loop_
_entity.id
_entity.type
_entity.pdbx_description
1 polymer ?
#
loop_
_entity_poly.entity_id
_entity_poly.type
_entity_poly.pdbx_seq_one_letter_code
_entity_poly.pdbx_strand_id
1 'polypeptide(L)'
;MSESVIADFVGQFNSEAASRSDPIKGRVVLSQKRLVLAASEDDKLTVPLESIFDIAIGQVPPDLGDFFKSTVTVAFKKNDRRLVAAVEADDEKIEKFGTVLFKAIINGTETSVRERARVGGRVTDGGFQRANLFLKPG
;
A
#
# COMPACT_ATOMS: atom_id res chain seq x y z
N MET A 1 3.28 16.28 17.29
CA MET A 1 3.80 14.90 17.28
C MET A 1 4.30 14.60 15.87
N SER A 2 5.57 14.26 15.72
CA SER A 2 6.16 13.88 14.43
C SER A 2 5.66 12.50 14.03
N GLU A 3 5.29 12.35 12.77
CA GLU A 3 4.91 11.06 12.20
C GLU A 3 6.15 10.20 12.00
N SER A 4 6.11 8.91 12.39
CA SER A 4 7.26 8.01 12.20
C SER A 4 7.35 7.54 10.75
N VAL A 5 8.54 7.66 10.18
CA VAL A 5 8.88 7.12 8.86
C VAL A 5 9.12 5.62 8.99
N ILE A 6 8.51 4.84 8.09
CA ILE A 6 8.63 3.38 8.00
C ILE A 6 9.57 2.99 6.86
N ALA A 7 9.47 3.69 5.72
CA ALA A 7 10.35 3.48 4.58
C ALA A 7 10.66 4.82 3.90
N ASP A 8 11.87 4.94 3.39
CA ASP A 8 12.35 6.13 2.71
C ASP A 8 13.44 5.76 1.70
N PHE A 9 13.15 5.93 0.40
CA PHE A 9 14.08 5.60 -0.67
C PHE A 9 13.83 6.43 -1.92
N VAL A 10 14.79 6.42 -2.84
CA VAL A 10 14.65 7.01 -4.17
C VAL A 10 14.18 5.93 -5.15
N GLY A 11 13.13 6.23 -5.90
CA GLY A 11 12.56 5.34 -6.92
C GLY A 11 12.07 6.12 -8.13
N GLN A 12 11.40 5.43 -9.05
CA GLN A 12 10.62 6.05 -10.12
C GLN A 12 9.14 5.80 -9.84
N PHE A 13 8.28 6.75 -10.18
CA PHE A 13 6.85 6.55 -10.04
C PHE A 13 6.04 7.29 -11.09
N ASN A 14 4.85 6.79 -11.37
CA ASN A 14 3.83 7.48 -12.14
C ASN A 14 2.51 7.46 -11.36
N SER A 15 1.67 8.48 -11.51
CA SER A 15 0.32 8.49 -10.98
C SER A 15 -0.63 9.19 -11.92
N GLU A 16 -1.82 8.61 -12.08
CA GLU A 16 -2.96 9.24 -12.75
C GLU A 16 -3.36 10.57 -12.10
N ALA A 17 -3.04 10.76 -10.81
CA ALA A 17 -3.25 12.01 -10.10
C ALA A 17 -2.40 13.17 -10.63
N ALA A 18 -1.22 12.88 -11.19
CA ALA A 18 -0.27 13.88 -11.66
C ALA A 18 -0.46 14.26 -13.14
N SER A 19 -1.38 13.59 -13.86
CA SER A 19 -1.66 13.84 -15.30
C SER A 19 -0.41 13.78 -16.20
N ARG A 20 0.50 12.83 -15.96
CA ARG A 20 1.76 12.69 -16.71
C ARG A 20 1.88 11.32 -17.37
N SER A 21 2.52 11.29 -18.55
CA SER A 21 2.76 10.07 -19.33
C SER A 21 3.97 9.28 -18.86
N ASP A 22 5.03 9.94 -18.41
CA ASP A 22 6.32 9.30 -18.14
C ASP A 22 6.59 9.12 -16.63
N PRO A 23 7.20 8.00 -16.21
CA PRO A 23 7.70 7.80 -14.85
C PRO A 23 8.72 8.87 -14.47
N ILE A 24 8.59 9.41 -13.26
CA ILE A 24 9.50 10.43 -12.74
C ILE A 24 10.32 9.87 -11.59
N LYS A 25 11.61 10.22 -11.55
CA LYS A 25 12.49 9.89 -10.43
C LYS A 25 12.17 10.80 -9.25
N GLY A 26 12.02 10.23 -8.06
CA GLY A 26 11.72 10.99 -6.86
C GLY A 26 11.90 10.17 -5.58
N ARG A 27 11.54 10.78 -4.45
CA ARG A 27 11.61 10.16 -3.12
C ARG A 27 10.27 9.54 -2.77
N VAL A 28 10.29 8.29 -2.33
CA VAL A 28 9.15 7.53 -1.85
C VAL A 28 9.26 7.45 -0.33
N VAL A 29 8.30 8.03 0.38
CA VAL A 29 8.28 8.05 1.85
C VAL A 29 6.99 7.40 2.33
N LEU A 30 7.14 6.31 3.07
CA LEU A 30 6.05 5.65 3.77
C LEU A 30 6.11 6.00 5.25
N SER A 31 4.97 6.35 5.79
CA SER A 31 4.78 6.64 7.20
C SER A 31 3.57 5.86 7.73
N GLN A 32 3.31 5.96 9.03
CA GLN A 32 2.19 5.24 9.64
C GLN A 32 0.81 5.68 9.14
N LYS A 33 0.65 6.88 8.53
CA LYS A 33 -0.66 7.36 8.07
C LYS A 33 -0.74 7.61 6.58
N ARG A 34 0.40 7.73 5.89
CA ARG A 34 0.42 8.07 4.45
C ARG A 34 1.64 7.58 3.70
N LEU A 35 1.43 7.39 2.41
CA LEU A 35 2.45 7.26 1.39
C LEU A 35 2.64 8.63 0.71
N VAL A 36 3.88 9.07 0.55
CA VAL A 36 4.25 10.30 -0.14
C VAL A 36 5.19 9.98 -1.29
N LEU A 37 4.82 10.39 -2.50
CA LEU A 37 5.64 10.32 -3.70
C LEU A 37 6.06 11.76 -4.05
N ALA A 38 7.33 12.09 -3.83
CA ALA A 38 7.86 13.45 -3.97
C ALA A 38 8.83 13.52 -5.16
N ALA A 39 8.42 14.19 -6.24
CA ALA A 39 9.28 14.44 -7.38
C ALA A 39 10.22 15.63 -7.12
N SER A 40 9.70 16.62 -6.39
CA SER A 40 10.45 17.78 -5.89
C SER A 40 9.83 18.26 -4.57
N GLU A 41 10.30 19.39 -4.02
CA GLU A 41 9.72 19.98 -2.82
C GLU A 41 8.27 20.48 -3.04
N ASP A 42 7.99 20.98 -4.24
CA ASP A 42 6.68 21.55 -4.61
C ASP A 42 5.77 20.54 -5.31
N ASP A 43 6.33 19.42 -5.77
CA ASP A 43 5.60 18.39 -6.51
C ASP A 43 5.55 17.08 -5.74
N LYS A 44 4.46 16.91 -4.98
CA LYS A 44 4.24 15.77 -4.09
C LYS A 44 2.83 15.23 -4.21
N LEU A 45 2.73 13.92 -4.39
CA LEU A 45 1.48 13.19 -4.19
C LEU A 45 1.47 12.60 -2.78
N THR A 46 0.50 12.99 -1.96
CA THR A 46 0.24 12.38 -0.65
C THR A 46 -1.01 11.51 -0.73
N VAL A 47 -0.88 10.24 -0.35
CA VAL A 47 -1.93 9.22 -0.33
C VAL A 47 -2.12 8.76 1.12
N PRO A 48 -3.25 9.09 1.77
CA PRO A 48 -3.59 8.51 3.07
C PRO A 48 -3.71 6.99 2.98
N LEU A 49 -3.15 6.24 3.94
CA LEU A 49 -3.21 4.76 3.90
C LEU A 49 -4.64 4.24 3.93
N GLU A 50 -5.52 4.90 4.68
CA GLU A 50 -6.96 4.59 4.73
C GLU A 50 -7.69 4.76 3.38
N SER A 51 -7.09 5.49 2.43
CA SER A 51 -7.66 5.67 1.09
C SER A 51 -7.24 4.59 0.10
N ILE A 52 -6.23 3.78 0.45
CA ILE A 52 -5.72 2.69 -0.37
C ILE A 52 -6.68 1.50 -0.24
N PHE A 53 -7.11 0.94 -1.38
CA PHE A 53 -8.02 -0.20 -1.40
C PHE A 53 -7.47 -1.40 -2.16
N ASP A 54 -6.34 -1.25 -2.88
CA ASP A 54 -5.67 -2.36 -3.55
C ASP A 54 -4.16 -2.10 -3.66
N ILE A 55 -3.37 -3.17 -3.56
CA ILE A 55 -1.93 -3.19 -3.79
C ILE A 55 -1.61 -4.43 -4.60
N ALA A 56 -0.95 -4.25 -5.74
CA ALA A 56 -0.39 -5.36 -6.51
C ALA A 56 1.12 -5.18 -6.71
N ILE A 57 1.88 -6.23 -6.42
CA ILE A 57 3.32 -6.30 -6.65
C ILE A 57 3.52 -7.14 -7.91
N GLY A 58 4.19 -6.56 -8.91
CA GLY A 58 4.48 -7.26 -10.17
C GLY A 58 5.49 -8.38 -9.92
N GLN A 59 5.05 -9.63 -10.00
CA GLN A 59 5.97 -10.78 -10.01
C GLN A 59 6.63 -10.86 -11.38
N VAL A 60 7.95 -10.66 -11.43
CA VAL A 60 8.76 -10.95 -12.62
C VAL A 60 9.01 -12.46 -12.65
N PRO A 61 8.66 -13.17 -13.75
CA PRO A 61 9.05 -14.57 -13.90
C PRO A 61 10.58 -14.73 -13.76
N PRO A 62 11.09 -15.77 -13.10
CA PRO A 62 12.52 -15.91 -12.80
C PRO A 62 13.43 -15.78 -14.03
N ASP A 63 12.92 -16.17 -15.20
CA ASP A 63 13.66 -16.20 -16.46
C ASP A 63 13.76 -14.82 -17.15
N LEU A 64 13.11 -13.78 -16.60
CA LEU A 64 13.04 -12.41 -17.15
C LEU A 64 13.55 -11.33 -16.18
N GLY A 65 14.09 -11.73 -15.03
CA GLY A 65 14.45 -10.87 -13.88
C GLY A 65 15.30 -9.64 -14.21
N ASP A 66 16.24 -9.76 -15.14
CA ASP A 66 17.18 -8.67 -15.43
C ASP A 66 16.62 -7.56 -16.33
N PHE A 67 15.45 -7.77 -16.95
CA PHE A 67 14.86 -6.84 -17.93
C PHE A 67 13.76 -5.94 -17.37
N PHE A 68 13.15 -6.31 -16.25
CA PHE A 68 12.06 -5.56 -15.64
C PHE A 68 12.44 -5.14 -14.24
N LYS A 69 12.51 -3.83 -13.99
CA LYS A 69 12.53 -3.37 -12.60
C LYS A 69 11.20 -3.71 -11.96
N SER A 70 11.24 -4.34 -10.79
CA SER A 70 10.02 -4.66 -10.06
C SER A 70 9.16 -3.41 -9.81
N THR A 71 7.85 -3.60 -9.73
CA THR A 71 6.88 -2.50 -9.54
C THR A 71 5.86 -2.85 -8.47
N VAL A 72 5.53 -1.88 -7.62
CA VAL A 72 4.34 -1.89 -6.76
C VAL A 72 3.32 -0.93 -7.32
N THR A 73 2.11 -1.40 -7.55
CA THR A 73 0.95 -0.55 -7.88
C THR A 73 0.10 -0.35 -6.64
N VAL A 74 -0.38 0.87 -6.45
CA VAL A 74 -1.20 1.29 -5.32
C VAL A 74 -2.44 1.96 -5.87
N ALA A 75 -3.61 1.36 -5.64
CA ALA A 75 -4.89 1.95 -6.01
C ALA A 75 -5.52 2.63 -4.79
N PHE A 76 -5.95 3.89 -4.95
CA PHE A 76 -6.45 4.71 -3.87
C PHE A 76 -7.58 5.64 -4.30
N LYS A 77 -8.35 6.13 -3.32
CA LYS A 77 -9.45 7.07 -3.54
C LYS A 77 -9.00 8.51 -3.26
N LYS A 78 -9.25 9.44 -4.19
CA LYS A 78 -9.02 10.88 -4.00
C LYS A 78 -10.11 11.69 -4.69
N ASN A 79 -10.78 12.57 -3.95
CA ASN A 79 -11.89 13.40 -4.44
C ASN A 79 -12.96 12.55 -5.19
N ASP A 80 -13.40 11.46 -4.56
CA ASP A 80 -14.34 10.48 -5.11
C ASP A 80 -13.93 9.73 -6.39
N ARG A 81 -12.69 9.92 -6.86
CA ARG A 81 -12.12 9.17 -7.97
C ARG A 81 -11.20 8.07 -7.47
N ARG A 82 -11.23 6.93 -8.16
CA ARG A 82 -10.24 5.87 -8.01
C ARG A 82 -9.06 6.19 -8.91
N LEU A 83 -7.86 6.17 -8.36
CA LEU A 83 -6.62 6.50 -9.05
C LEU A 83 -5.59 5.42 -8.75
N VAL A 84 -4.65 5.24 -9.67
CA VAL A 84 -3.50 4.34 -9.49
C VAL A 84 -2.21 5.15 -9.44
N ALA A 85 -1.28 4.70 -8.60
CA ALA A 85 0.12 5.07 -8.65
C ALA A 85 0.98 3.80 -8.78
N ALA A 86 2.01 3.85 -9.62
CA ALA A 86 3.02 2.81 -9.74
C ALA A 86 4.34 3.31 -9.18
N VAL A 87 5.02 2.49 -8.38
CA VAL A 87 6.34 2.74 -7.82
C VAL A 87 7.27 1.65 -8.33
N GLU A 88 8.36 2.05 -8.98
CA GLU A 88 9.37 1.19 -9.57
C GLU A 88 10.72 1.44 -8.88
N ALA A 89 11.41 0.35 -8.54
CA ALA A 89 12.77 0.37 -8.04
C ALA A 89 13.42 -1.00 -8.32
N ASP A 90 14.65 -1.19 -7.87
CA ASP A 90 15.27 -2.52 -7.82
C ASP A 90 14.45 -3.50 -6.99
N ASP A 91 14.53 -4.78 -7.38
CA ASP A 91 13.67 -5.86 -6.88
C ASP A 91 13.68 -5.97 -5.36
N GLU A 92 14.86 -5.96 -4.75
CA GLU A 92 15.00 -6.02 -3.29
C GLU A 92 14.27 -4.86 -2.58
N LYS A 93 14.32 -3.64 -3.14
CA LYS A 93 13.61 -2.49 -2.56
C LYS A 93 12.10 -2.64 -2.73
N ILE A 94 11.64 -3.13 -3.87
CA ILE A 94 10.21 -3.30 -4.15
C ILE A 94 9.59 -4.39 -3.28
N GLU A 95 10.26 -5.52 -3.10
CA GLU A 95 9.79 -6.58 -2.21
C GLU A 95 9.71 -6.11 -0.75
N LYS A 96 10.76 -5.43 -0.27
CA LYS A 96 10.77 -4.85 1.09
C LYS A 96 9.70 -3.78 1.24
N PHE A 97 9.58 -2.88 0.27
CA PHE A 97 8.60 -1.80 0.26
C PHE A 97 7.17 -2.34 0.27
N GLY A 98 6.86 -3.28 -0.62
CA GLY A 98 5.54 -3.94 -0.67
C GLY A 98 5.20 -4.62 0.66
N THR A 99 6.16 -5.30 1.27
CA THR A 99 5.99 -5.93 2.59
C THR A 99 5.67 -4.90 3.68
N VAL A 100 6.43 -3.81 3.79
CA VAL A 100 6.19 -2.80 4.83
C VAL A 100 4.94 -1.97 4.57
N LEU A 101 4.60 -1.71 3.31
CA LEU A 101 3.35 -1.05 2.91
C LEU A 101 2.15 -1.90 3.31
N PHE A 102 2.17 -3.20 2.99
CA PHE A 102 1.12 -4.12 3.40
C PHE A 102 0.97 -4.17 4.93
N LYS A 103 2.08 -4.26 5.66
CA LYS A 103 2.09 -4.22 7.13
C LYS A 103 1.51 -2.92 7.68
N ALA A 104 1.85 -1.78 7.07
CA ALA A 104 1.39 -0.46 7.49
C ALA A 104 -0.12 -0.29 7.30
N ILE A 105 -0.69 -0.84 6.22
CA ILE A 105 -2.13 -0.82 6.00
C ILE A 105 -2.84 -1.73 7.00
N ILE A 106 -2.41 -2.99 7.13
CA ILE A 106 -3.09 -3.96 7.99
C ILE A 106 -3.10 -3.52 9.46
N ASN A 107 -1.98 -2.99 9.97
CA ASN A 107 -1.83 -2.67 11.38
C ASN A 107 -2.73 -1.51 11.82
N GLY A 108 -3.77 -1.83 12.58
CA GLY A 108 -4.77 -0.89 13.06
C GLY A 108 -5.97 -0.73 12.14
N THR A 109 -6.07 -1.52 11.05
CA THR A 109 -7.26 -1.53 10.19
C THR A 109 -8.48 -1.98 11.02
N GLU A 110 -9.52 -1.13 11.07
CA GLU A 110 -10.81 -1.47 11.63
C GLU A 110 -11.45 -2.57 10.77
N THR A 111 -11.87 -3.65 11.42
CA THR A 111 -12.51 -4.79 10.79
C THR A 111 -13.78 -5.17 11.55
N SER A 112 -14.63 -5.96 10.90
CA SER A 112 -15.82 -6.55 11.50
C SER A 112 -15.59 -8.05 11.67
N VAL A 113 -15.64 -8.52 12.91
CA VAL A 113 -15.48 -9.93 13.27
C VAL A 113 -16.82 -10.48 13.73
N ARG A 114 -17.12 -11.72 13.35
CA ARG A 114 -18.26 -12.48 13.88
C ARG A 114 -17.74 -13.78 14.47
N GLU A 115 -17.89 -13.95 15.78
CA GLU A 115 -17.50 -15.18 16.45
C GLU A 115 -18.45 -16.31 16.02
N ARG A 116 -17.89 -17.37 15.41
CA ARG A 116 -18.58 -18.60 15.00
C ARG A 116 -19.86 -18.37 14.18
N ALA A 117 -19.72 -18.31 12.85
CA ALA A 117 -20.87 -18.34 11.94
C ALA A 117 -21.74 -19.60 12.09
N ARG A 118 -21.19 -20.73 12.60
CA ARG A 118 -21.93 -21.94 12.98
C ARG A 118 -21.37 -22.62 14.25
N VAL A 119 -22.24 -23.14 15.11
CA VAL A 119 -21.90 -24.02 16.24
C VAL A 119 -22.68 -25.33 16.06
N GLY A 120 -21.99 -26.47 15.97
CA GLY A 120 -22.64 -27.77 15.78
C GLY A 120 -23.57 -27.84 14.57
N GLY A 121 -23.23 -27.14 13.47
CA GLY A 121 -24.04 -27.09 12.24
C GLY A 121 -25.16 -26.03 12.22
N ARG A 122 -25.49 -25.40 13.36
CA ARG A 122 -26.48 -24.32 13.43
C ARG A 122 -25.82 -22.97 13.22
N VAL A 123 -26.39 -22.13 12.36
CA VAL A 123 -25.97 -20.72 12.22
C VAL A 123 -26.31 -20.00 13.53
N THR A 124 -25.35 -19.28 14.09
CA THR A 124 -25.57 -18.49 15.32
C THR A 124 -26.12 -17.12 14.95
N ASP A 125 -26.96 -16.52 15.77
CA ASP A 125 -27.53 -15.17 15.51
C ASP A 125 -26.59 -14.03 15.96
N GLY A 126 -25.31 -14.32 16.22
CA GLY A 126 -24.34 -13.33 16.67
C GLY A 126 -24.09 -12.24 15.62
N GLY A 127 -24.24 -10.98 16.00
CA GLY A 127 -23.95 -9.83 15.16
C GLY A 127 -22.45 -9.60 14.91
N PHE A 128 -22.12 -8.73 13.95
CA PHE A 128 -20.73 -8.28 13.75
C PHE A 128 -20.28 -7.37 14.89
N GLN A 129 -19.06 -7.58 15.35
CA GLN A 129 -18.38 -6.73 16.32
C GLN A 129 -17.19 -6.05 15.65
N ARG A 130 -16.92 -4.80 16.03
CA ARG A 130 -15.74 -4.08 15.55
C ARG A 130 -14.49 -4.60 16.26
N ALA A 131 -13.40 -4.74 15.51
CA ALA A 131 -12.08 -5.06 16.03
C ALA A 131 -11.02 -4.36 15.19
N ASN A 132 -9.78 -4.32 15.67
CA ASN A 132 -8.65 -3.83 14.91
C ASN A 132 -7.72 -4.99 14.59
N LEU A 133 -7.24 -5.05 13.35
CA LEU A 133 -6.29 -6.06 12.90
C LEU A 133 -4.86 -5.65 13.26
N PHE A 134 -4.06 -6.58 13.75
CA PHE A 134 -2.64 -6.37 14.04
C PHE A 134 -1.84 -7.59 13.61
N LEU A 135 -0.67 -7.35 13.03
CA LEU A 135 0.29 -8.39 12.69
C LEU A 135 1.17 -8.70 13.89
N LYS A 136 1.39 -9.99 14.16
CA LYS A 136 2.41 -10.45 15.11
C LYS A 136 3.69 -10.79 14.36
N PRO A 137 4.87 -10.62 15.00
CA PRO A 137 6.10 -11.23 14.51
C PRO A 137 5.89 -12.75 14.32
N GLY A 138 6.40 -13.28 13.21
CA GLY A 138 6.46 -14.72 12.92
C GLY A 138 7.86 -15.25 13.12
#